data_AF-A0A848RR54-F1
#
_entry.id   AF-A0A848RR54-F1
#
_cell.length_a   1.000
_cell.length_b   1.000
_cell.length_c   1.000
_cell.angle_alpha   90.00
_cell.angle_beta   90.00
_cell.angle_gamma   90.00
#
_symmetry.space_group_name_H-M   'P 1'
#
loop_
_entity.id
_entity.type
_entity.pdbx_description
1 polymer ?
#
loop_
_entity_poly.entity_id
_entity_poly.type
_entity_poly.pdbx_seq_one_letter_code
_entity_poly.pdbx_strand_id
1 'polypeptide(L)'
;MRDARAGVPRAAYEAEPVGDPTPTVQALQAHAATYAQREGQRFFTDVRVQWTENEALVETIGREQSEYAERAAALQHQPAEVAQDATSPAHEDLRRLERRIQRDHRRSAHLKALIHTRFTVARLRARRYFDYSDEKVAIYWGTLRRKHPAAENIADRPPVLTRPMWLTVDDSHRALELWHGTDLFAALEQRGP
;
A
#
# COMPACT_ATOMS: atom_id res chain seq x y z
N MET A 1 -2.16 -2.00 78.61
CA MET A 1 -1.84 -2.90 77.48
C MET A 1 -2.27 -2.21 76.20
N ARG A 2 -1.30 -1.94 75.31
CA ARG A 2 -1.52 -1.31 74.00
C ARG A 2 -1.74 -2.43 73.00
N ASP A 3 -2.95 -2.57 72.47
CA ASP A 3 -3.18 -3.44 71.32
C ASP A 3 -2.67 -2.76 70.05
N ALA A 4 -1.67 -3.41 69.46
CA ALA A 4 -1.00 -3.01 68.26
C ALA A 4 -1.97 -3.08 67.08
N ARG A 5 -2.04 -1.96 66.35
CA ARG A 5 -2.59 -1.89 65.00
C ARG A 5 -2.01 -3.03 64.16
N ALA A 6 -2.84 -3.99 63.80
CA ALA A 6 -2.53 -4.93 62.72
C ALA A 6 -2.32 -4.11 61.45
N GLY A 7 -1.06 -3.92 61.09
CA GLY A 7 -0.66 -3.28 59.85
C GLY A 7 -1.20 -4.10 58.69
N VAL A 8 -2.08 -3.50 57.90
CA VAL A 8 -2.37 -4.00 56.55
C VAL A 8 -1.04 -3.97 55.80
N PRO A 9 -0.54 -5.10 55.26
CA PRO A 9 0.71 -5.10 54.52
C PRO A 9 0.56 -4.19 53.30
N ARG A 10 1.42 -3.18 53.22
CA ARG A 10 1.53 -2.16 52.16
C ARG A 10 1.96 -2.74 50.79
N ALA A 11 1.97 -4.07 50.65
CA ALA A 11 2.39 -4.81 49.47
C ALA A 11 1.24 -5.11 48.48
N ALA A 12 0.00 -4.68 48.76
CA ALA A 12 -1.15 -4.87 47.88
C ALA A 12 -1.35 -3.73 46.84
N TYR A 13 -0.41 -2.79 46.73
CA TYR A 13 -0.48 -1.64 45.82
C TYR A 13 0.65 -1.62 44.77
N GLU A 14 1.30 -2.76 44.53
CA GLU A 14 1.91 -2.99 43.21
C GLU A 14 0.76 -3.29 42.24
N ALA A 15 -0.09 -2.29 42.01
CA ALA A 15 -0.98 -2.33 40.87
C ALA A 15 -0.08 -2.40 39.65
N GLU A 16 -0.15 -3.52 38.92
CA GLU A 16 0.47 -3.59 37.60
C GLU A 16 0.10 -2.31 36.85
N PRO A 17 1.06 -1.66 36.19
CA PRO A 17 0.73 -0.50 35.38
C PRO A 17 -0.38 -0.93 34.43
N VAL A 18 -1.51 -0.23 34.46
CA VAL A 18 -2.57 -0.39 33.46
C VAL A 18 -2.06 0.32 32.20
N GLY A 19 -0.96 -0.22 31.66
CA GLY A 19 -0.24 0.22 30.47
C GLY A 19 -0.48 -0.71 29.28
N ASP A 20 -1.05 -1.90 29.52
CA ASP A 20 -1.48 -2.78 28.45
C ASP A 20 -2.76 -2.26 27.78
N PRO A 21 -2.87 -2.37 26.44
CA PRO A 21 -4.05 -1.95 25.72
C PRO A 21 -5.24 -2.72 26.27
N THR A 22 -6.20 -1.99 26.84
CA THR A 22 -7.40 -2.58 27.41
C THR A 22 -8.17 -3.36 26.33
N PRO A 23 -9.04 -4.32 26.69
CA PRO A 23 -9.84 -5.06 25.72
C PRO A 23 -10.61 -4.15 24.75
N THR A 24 -11.04 -2.97 25.20
CA THR A 24 -11.69 -1.95 24.35
C THR A 24 -10.75 -1.38 23.30
N VAL A 25 -9.51 -1.03 23.69
CA VAL A 25 -8.49 -0.54 22.73
C VAL A 25 -8.11 -1.64 21.74
N GLN A 26 -7.95 -2.88 22.21
CA GLN A 26 -7.68 -4.03 21.34
C GLN A 26 -8.81 -4.28 20.33
N ALA A 27 -10.07 -4.16 20.76
CA ALA A 27 -11.21 -4.26 19.85
C ALA A 27 -11.21 -3.14 18.80
N LEU A 28 -10.95 -1.89 19.19
CA LEU A 28 -10.82 -0.77 18.25
C LEU A 28 -9.68 -0.98 17.25
N GLN A 29 -8.52 -1.45 17.72
CA GLN A 29 -7.39 -1.85 16.88
C GLN A 29 -7.80 -2.92 15.86
N ALA A 30 -8.46 -3.99 16.30
CA ALA A 30 -8.89 -5.09 15.45
C ALA A 30 -9.91 -4.64 14.40
N HIS A 31 -10.88 -3.79 14.77
CA HIS A 31 -11.84 -3.24 13.83
C HIS A 31 -11.18 -2.34 12.79
N ALA A 32 -10.28 -1.44 13.20
CA ALA A 32 -9.56 -0.57 12.29
C ALA A 32 -8.65 -1.35 11.32
N ALA A 33 -7.91 -2.33 11.85
CA ALA A 33 -7.10 -3.23 11.04
C ALA A 33 -7.95 -4.03 10.03
N THR A 34 -9.10 -4.57 10.46
CA THR A 34 -10.02 -5.31 9.58
C THR A 34 -10.60 -4.40 8.49
N TYR A 35 -10.95 -3.16 8.82
CA TYR A 35 -11.45 -2.21 7.83
C TYR A 35 -10.37 -1.87 6.78
N ALA A 36 -9.15 -1.55 7.23
CA ALA A 36 -8.03 -1.32 6.32
C ALA A 36 -7.73 -2.57 5.48
N GLN A 37 -7.83 -3.76 6.06
CA GLN A 37 -7.67 -5.01 5.33
C GLN A 37 -8.74 -5.17 4.22
N ARG A 38 -9.97 -4.77 4.47
CA ARG A 38 -11.03 -4.82 3.44
C ARG A 38 -10.80 -3.79 2.33
N GLU A 39 -10.38 -2.58 2.68
CA GLU A 39 -10.12 -1.54 1.68
C GLU A 39 -8.90 -1.86 0.81
N GLY A 40 -7.82 -2.39 1.41
CA GLY A 40 -6.67 -2.87 0.65
C GLY A 40 -7.04 -4.02 -0.27
N GLN A 41 -7.79 -5.03 0.22
CA GLN A 41 -8.23 -6.16 -0.61
C GLN A 41 -9.08 -5.71 -1.79
N ARG A 42 -10.02 -4.77 -1.57
CA ARG A 42 -10.85 -4.19 -2.63
C ARG A 42 -10.00 -3.49 -3.68
N PHE A 43 -9.09 -2.61 -3.24
CA PHE A 43 -8.18 -1.91 -4.14
C PHE A 43 -7.40 -2.89 -5.03
N PHE A 44 -6.70 -3.86 -4.43
CA PHE A 44 -5.87 -4.80 -5.19
C PHE A 44 -6.69 -5.68 -6.13
N THR A 45 -7.90 -6.08 -5.73
CA THR A 45 -8.83 -6.83 -6.58
C THR A 45 -9.27 -5.98 -7.78
N ASP A 46 -9.63 -4.71 -7.55
CA ASP A 46 -10.16 -3.81 -8.57
C ASP A 46 -9.12 -3.39 -9.62
N VAL A 47 -7.83 -3.33 -9.25
CA VAL A 47 -6.74 -2.89 -10.14
C VAL A 47 -5.97 -4.03 -10.77
N ARG A 48 -6.26 -5.29 -10.42
CA ARG A 48 -5.49 -6.46 -10.87
C ARG A 48 -5.30 -6.50 -12.39
N VAL A 49 -6.38 -6.31 -13.15
CA VAL A 49 -6.34 -6.35 -14.63
C VAL A 49 -5.47 -5.22 -15.19
N GLN A 50 -5.63 -3.99 -14.68
CA GLN A 50 -4.85 -2.84 -15.13
C GLN A 50 -3.37 -2.99 -14.80
N TRP A 51 -3.06 -3.63 -13.67
CA TRP A 51 -1.69 -3.90 -13.25
C TRP A 51 -1.01 -4.89 -14.19
N THR A 52 -1.63 -6.06 -14.43
CA THR A 52 -1.12 -7.07 -15.37
C THR A 52 -0.99 -6.52 -16.79
N GLU A 53 -1.96 -5.72 -17.24
CA GLU A 53 -1.88 -5.04 -18.54
C GLU A 53 -0.67 -4.10 -18.60
N ASN A 54 -0.43 -3.33 -17.54
CA ASN A 54 0.70 -2.41 -17.48
C ASN A 54 2.05 -3.15 -17.47
N GLU A 55 2.17 -4.28 -16.77
CA GLU A 55 3.39 -5.10 -16.77
C GLU A 55 3.69 -5.67 -18.17
N ALA A 56 2.69 -6.26 -18.83
CA ALA A 56 2.83 -6.78 -20.19
C ALA A 56 3.17 -5.67 -21.22
N LEU A 57 2.61 -4.46 -21.03
CA LEU A 57 2.93 -3.31 -21.87
C LEU A 57 4.37 -2.83 -21.66
N VAL A 58 4.86 -2.79 -20.42
CA VAL A 58 6.25 -2.40 -20.13
C VAL A 58 7.24 -3.38 -20.79
N GLU A 59 6.98 -4.68 -20.73
CA GLU A 59 7.78 -5.68 -21.42
C GLU A 59 7.74 -5.51 -22.95
N THR A 60 6.53 -5.31 -23.50
CA THR A 60 6.35 -5.10 -24.95
C THR A 60 7.08 -3.85 -25.42
N ILE A 61 6.96 -2.74 -24.70
CA ILE A 61 7.69 -1.50 -24.98
C ILE A 61 9.19 -1.76 -24.99
N GLY A 62 9.73 -2.48 -24.00
CA GLY A 62 11.16 -2.79 -23.94
C GLY A 62 11.64 -3.59 -25.15
N ARG A 63 10.90 -4.63 -25.53
CA ARG A 63 11.18 -5.44 -26.73
C ARG A 63 11.11 -4.61 -28.02
N GLU A 64 10.09 -3.78 -28.16
CA GLU A 64 9.92 -2.93 -29.34
C GLU A 64 10.98 -1.83 -29.43
N GLN A 65 11.45 -1.30 -28.30
CA GLN A 65 12.58 -0.37 -28.26
C GLN A 65 13.88 -1.03 -28.73
N SER A 66 14.13 -2.28 -28.32
CA SER A 66 15.26 -3.07 -28.83
C SER A 66 15.14 -3.32 -30.34
N GLU A 67 13.97 -3.75 -30.81
CA GLU A 67 13.69 -3.95 -32.24
C GLU A 67 13.89 -2.65 -33.04
N TYR A 68 13.46 -1.51 -32.49
CA TYR A 68 13.65 -0.21 -33.12
C TYR A 68 15.14 0.13 -33.23
N ALA A 69 15.91 -0.07 -32.16
CA ALA A 69 17.35 0.19 -32.16
C ALA A 69 18.09 -0.70 -33.17
N GLU A 70 17.75 -1.99 -33.24
CA GLU A 70 18.32 -2.93 -34.22
C GLU A 70 18.01 -2.53 -35.66
N ARG A 71 16.75 -2.20 -35.96
CA ARG A 71 16.33 -1.78 -37.31
C ARG A 71 16.93 -0.43 -37.70
N ALA A 72 17.02 0.51 -36.76
CA ALA A 72 17.64 1.80 -36.97
C ALA A 72 19.14 1.66 -37.27
N ALA A 73 19.83 0.76 -36.55
CA ALA A 73 21.23 0.44 -36.83
C ALA A 73 21.41 -0.25 -38.19
N ALA A 74 20.55 -1.23 -38.52
CA ALA A 74 20.59 -1.90 -39.82
C ALA A 74 20.37 -0.94 -41.00
N LEU A 75 19.51 0.07 -40.82
CA LEU A 75 19.27 1.10 -41.84
C LEU A 75 20.52 1.95 -42.12
N GLN A 76 21.35 2.22 -41.10
CA GLN A 76 22.61 2.96 -41.28
C GLN A 76 23.64 2.19 -42.12
N HIS A 77 23.49 0.86 -42.22
CA HIS A 77 24.36 0.01 -43.03
C HIS A 77 23.83 -0.25 -44.45
N GLN A 78 22.68 0.31 -44.82
CA GLN A 78 22.12 0.20 -46.17
C GLN A 78 22.80 1.17 -47.16
N PRO A 79 22.69 0.92 -48.48
CA PRO A 79 23.20 1.83 -49.50
C PRO A 79 22.63 3.24 -49.31
N ALA A 80 23.45 4.26 -49.59
CA ALA A 80 23.11 5.66 -49.33
C ALA A 80 21.77 6.08 -49.97
N GLU A 81 21.42 5.57 -51.14
CA GLU A 81 20.12 5.83 -51.79
C GLU A 81 18.93 5.38 -50.94
N VAL A 82 19.01 4.20 -50.32
CA VAL A 82 17.93 3.66 -49.48
C VAL A 82 17.92 4.29 -48.09
N ALA A 83 19.11 4.59 -47.56
CA ALA A 83 19.28 5.25 -46.27
C ALA A 83 18.87 6.73 -46.30
N GLN A 84 18.90 7.40 -47.45
CA GLN A 84 18.47 8.79 -47.61
C GLN A 84 17.03 8.93 -48.12
N ASP A 85 16.46 7.88 -48.70
CA ASP A 85 15.05 7.87 -49.09
C ASP A 85 14.13 7.72 -47.88
N ALA A 86 13.65 8.85 -47.37
CA ALA A 86 12.68 8.93 -46.27
C ALA A 86 11.30 8.31 -46.61
N THR A 87 11.04 8.02 -47.88
CA THR A 87 9.84 7.29 -48.33
C THR A 87 10.07 5.80 -48.52
N SER A 88 11.29 5.32 -48.25
CA SER A 88 11.61 3.91 -48.37
C SER A 88 10.79 3.06 -47.38
N PRO A 89 10.47 1.80 -47.73
CA PRO A 89 9.73 0.89 -46.85
C PRO A 89 10.37 0.73 -45.47
N ALA A 90 11.72 0.78 -45.40
CA ALA A 90 12.45 0.65 -44.14
C ALA A 90 12.19 1.83 -43.17
N HIS A 91 12.16 3.07 -43.69
CA HIS A 91 11.78 4.23 -42.89
C HIS A 91 10.31 4.19 -42.46
N GLU A 92 9.42 3.73 -43.34
CA GLU A 92 7.99 3.59 -43.00
C GLU A 92 7.77 2.57 -41.88
N ASP A 93 8.47 1.45 -41.91
CA ASP A 93 8.40 0.43 -40.85
C ASP A 93 8.95 0.95 -39.52
N LEU A 94 10.05 1.73 -39.53
CA LEU A 94 10.54 2.41 -38.33
C LEU A 94 9.51 3.42 -37.78
N ARG A 95 8.88 4.23 -38.63
CA ARG A 95 7.82 5.16 -38.20
C ARG A 95 6.58 4.46 -37.66
N ARG A 96 6.24 3.27 -38.21
CA ARG A 96 5.14 2.45 -37.69
C ARG A 96 5.46 1.91 -36.30
N LEU A 97 6.68 1.40 -36.13
CA LEU A 97 7.19 0.90 -34.85
C LEU A 97 7.24 2.02 -33.80
N GLU A 98 7.78 3.18 -34.15
CA GLU A 98 7.82 4.35 -33.26
C GLU A 98 6.41 4.78 -32.81
N ARG A 99 5.45 4.87 -33.75
CA ARG A 99 4.05 5.21 -33.43
C ARG A 99 3.40 4.20 -32.50
N ARG A 100 3.75 2.91 -32.61
CA ARG A 100 3.27 1.84 -31.72
C ARG A 100 3.86 1.98 -30.32
N ILE A 101 5.18 2.12 -30.21
CA ILE A 101 5.89 2.38 -28.94
C ILE A 101 5.29 3.60 -28.22
N GLN A 102 5.08 4.71 -28.94
CA GLN A 102 4.48 5.93 -28.35
C GLN A 102 3.04 5.71 -27.86
N ARG A 103 2.23 4.93 -28.59
CA ARG A 103 0.87 4.58 -28.19
C ARG A 103 0.87 3.75 -26.90
N ASP A 104 1.77 2.78 -26.82
CA ASP A 104 1.86 1.87 -25.68
C ASP A 104 2.41 2.60 -24.45
N HIS A 105 3.36 3.52 -24.61
CA HIS A 105 3.79 4.43 -23.53
C HIS A 105 2.62 5.26 -22.97
N ARG A 106 1.77 5.84 -23.83
CA ARG A 106 0.59 6.59 -23.38
C ARG A 106 -0.39 5.69 -22.63
N ARG A 107 -0.59 4.46 -23.09
CA ARG A 107 -1.44 3.48 -22.41
C ARG A 107 -0.88 3.11 -21.04
N SER A 108 0.41 2.81 -20.94
CA SER A 108 1.08 2.53 -19.66
C SER A 108 0.97 3.71 -18.69
N ALA A 109 1.22 4.94 -19.14
CA ALA A 109 1.07 6.13 -18.31
C ALA A 109 -0.36 6.30 -17.78
N HIS A 110 -1.37 6.04 -18.63
CA HIS A 110 -2.77 6.07 -18.22
C HIS A 110 -3.08 5.00 -17.16
N LEU A 111 -2.62 3.76 -17.34
CA LEU A 111 -2.83 2.68 -16.37
C LEU A 111 -2.17 3.01 -15.02
N LYS A 112 -0.93 3.52 -15.03
CA LYS A 112 -0.23 3.97 -13.81
C LYS A 112 -1.03 5.05 -13.06
N ALA A 113 -1.53 6.05 -13.78
CA ALA A 113 -2.33 7.12 -13.17
C ALA A 113 -3.64 6.60 -12.56
N LEU A 114 -4.32 5.67 -13.25
CA LEU A 114 -5.54 5.04 -12.76
C LEU A 114 -5.27 4.22 -11.48
N ILE A 115 -4.24 3.39 -11.49
CA ILE A 115 -3.81 2.60 -10.33
C ILE A 115 -3.51 3.51 -9.14
N HIS A 116 -2.69 4.55 -9.35
CA HIS A 116 -2.31 5.50 -8.31
C HIS A 116 -3.52 6.25 -7.72
N THR A 117 -4.47 6.66 -8.56
CA THR A 117 -5.69 7.34 -8.12
C THR A 117 -6.53 6.43 -7.22
N ARG A 118 -6.75 5.17 -7.64
CA ARG A 118 -7.51 4.19 -6.85
C ARG A 118 -6.82 3.86 -5.54
N PHE A 119 -5.50 3.71 -5.55
CA PHE A 119 -4.69 3.52 -4.35
C PHE A 119 -4.88 4.67 -3.36
N THR A 120 -4.76 5.91 -3.84
CA THR A 120 -4.92 7.11 -3.02
C THR A 120 -6.29 7.17 -2.34
N VAL A 121 -7.35 6.81 -3.08
CA VAL A 121 -8.72 6.76 -2.53
C VAL A 121 -8.85 5.68 -1.44
N ALA A 122 -8.38 4.46 -1.69
CA ALA A 122 -8.44 3.37 -0.71
C ALA A 122 -7.65 3.70 0.56
N ARG A 123 -6.45 4.26 0.38
CA ARG A 123 -5.60 4.73 1.48
C ARG A 123 -6.27 5.81 2.31
N LEU A 124 -6.90 6.79 1.68
CA LEU A 124 -7.60 7.86 2.38
C LEU A 124 -8.77 7.33 3.22
N ARG A 125 -9.55 6.39 2.68
CA ARG A 125 -10.66 5.76 3.40
C ARG A 125 -10.17 5.01 4.65
N ALA A 126 -9.13 4.19 4.48
CA ALA A 126 -8.54 3.44 5.59
C ALA A 126 -7.91 4.37 6.66
N ARG A 127 -7.18 5.41 6.24
CA ARG A 127 -6.61 6.41 7.18
C ARG A 127 -7.69 7.13 7.98
N ARG A 128 -8.75 7.62 7.32
CA ARG A 128 -9.88 8.26 8.01
C ARG A 128 -10.54 7.35 9.04
N TYR A 129 -10.63 6.04 8.78
CA TYR A 129 -11.17 5.09 9.74
C TYR A 129 -10.26 4.90 10.96
N PHE A 130 -8.94 4.92 10.76
CA PHE A 130 -7.97 4.94 11.87
C PHE A 130 -8.08 6.23 12.69
N ASP A 131 -8.19 7.39 12.04
CA ASP A 131 -8.32 8.66 12.75
C ASP A 131 -9.60 8.70 13.60
N TYR A 132 -10.72 8.18 13.07
CA TYR A 132 -11.96 8.00 13.83
C TYR A 132 -11.82 7.00 15.00
N SER A 133 -11.05 5.94 14.81
CA SER A 133 -10.78 4.96 15.87
C SER A 133 -9.85 5.51 16.96
N ASP A 134 -8.85 6.31 16.58
CA ASP A 134 -7.96 7.01 17.51
C ASP A 134 -8.75 8.02 18.37
N GLU A 135 -9.72 8.73 17.79
CA GLU A 135 -10.64 9.60 18.53
C GLU A 135 -11.44 8.81 19.59
N LYS A 136 -11.96 7.63 19.23
CA LYS A 136 -12.66 6.75 20.18
C LYS A 136 -11.75 6.27 21.30
N VAL A 137 -10.49 5.93 20.99
CA VAL A 137 -9.51 5.56 22.01
C VAL A 137 -9.27 6.73 22.95
N ALA A 138 -9.12 7.96 22.46
CA ALA A 138 -8.92 9.14 23.29
C ALA A 138 -10.10 9.40 24.25
N ILE A 139 -11.35 9.29 23.76
CA ILE A 139 -12.55 9.44 24.58
C ILE A 139 -12.64 8.35 25.65
N TYR A 140 -12.39 7.10 25.26
CA TYR A 140 -12.37 5.96 26.17
C TYR A 140 -11.31 6.17 27.27
N TRP A 141 -10.09 6.56 26.88
CA TRP A 141 -8.96 6.76 27.78
C TRP A 141 -9.23 7.88 28.80
N GLY A 142 -9.78 9.02 28.34
CA GLY A 142 -10.17 10.11 29.24
C GLY A 142 -11.31 9.73 30.20
N THR A 143 -12.17 8.79 29.80
CA THR A 143 -13.21 8.25 30.69
C THR A 143 -12.64 7.25 31.69
N LEU A 144 -11.72 6.38 31.25
CA LEU A 144 -11.02 5.43 32.10
C LEU A 144 -10.25 6.16 33.20
N ARG A 145 -9.42 7.15 32.84
CA ARG A 145 -8.66 7.95 33.82
C ARG A 145 -9.53 8.68 34.84
N ARG A 146 -10.71 9.18 34.47
CA ARG A 146 -11.61 9.88 35.41
C ARG A 146 -12.32 8.94 36.38
N LYS A 147 -12.54 7.68 36.01
CA LYS A 147 -13.37 6.73 36.77
C LYS A 147 -12.57 5.65 37.47
N HIS A 148 -11.31 5.41 37.07
CA HIS A 148 -10.49 4.36 37.63
C HIS A 148 -9.91 4.77 39.00
N PRO A 149 -10.07 3.97 40.06
CA PRO A 149 -9.55 4.30 41.39
C PRO A 149 -8.03 4.51 41.44
N ALA A 150 -7.28 3.83 40.57
CA ALA A 150 -5.84 3.96 40.41
C ALA A 150 -5.48 4.76 39.14
N ALA A 151 -6.12 5.92 38.94
CA ALA A 151 -5.91 6.75 37.74
C ALA A 151 -4.46 7.24 37.57
N GLU A 152 -3.73 7.38 38.67
CA GLU A 152 -2.31 7.74 38.71
C GLU A 152 -1.38 6.70 38.07
N ASN A 153 -1.82 5.44 37.97
CA ASN A 153 -1.08 4.35 37.35
C ASN A 153 -1.43 4.16 35.85
N ILE A 154 -2.31 5.00 35.31
CA ILE A 154 -2.71 4.98 33.90
C ILE A 154 -1.89 6.02 33.15
N ALA A 155 -1.30 5.64 32.02
CA ALA A 155 -0.50 6.55 31.20
C ALA A 155 -1.28 7.83 30.84
N ASP A 156 -0.57 8.96 30.81
CA ASP A 156 -1.22 10.25 30.56
C ASP A 156 -1.87 10.35 29.19
N ARG A 157 -1.23 9.74 28.19
CA ARG A 157 -1.65 9.75 26.80
C ARG A 157 -2.34 8.44 26.42
N PRO A 158 -3.39 8.50 25.57
CA PRO A 158 -3.98 7.31 25.01
C PRO A 158 -2.96 6.54 24.16
N PRO A 159 -3.05 5.20 24.10
CA PRO A 159 -2.29 4.42 23.13
C PRO A 159 -2.69 4.81 21.70
N VAL A 160 -1.72 4.86 20.80
CA VAL A 160 -1.95 5.12 19.36
C VAL A 160 -2.15 3.79 18.65
N LEU A 161 -3.17 3.72 17.79
CA LEU A 161 -3.42 2.51 17.02
C LEU A 161 -2.31 2.27 15.98
N THR A 162 -1.85 1.02 15.91
CA THR A 162 -0.82 0.60 14.96
C THR A 162 -1.45 0.48 13.57
N ARG A 163 -0.98 1.30 12.63
CA ARG A 163 -1.45 1.30 11.24
C ARG A 163 -0.72 0.22 10.43
N PRO A 164 -1.41 -0.51 9.55
CA PRO A 164 -0.79 -1.43 8.60
C PRO A 164 0.29 -0.75 7.73
N MET A 165 1.37 -1.49 7.41
CA MET A 165 2.51 -0.95 6.67
C MET A 165 2.15 -0.38 5.30
N TRP A 166 1.22 -0.99 4.58
CA TRP A 166 0.80 -0.48 3.27
C TRP A 166 0.15 0.92 3.32
N LEU A 167 -0.32 1.36 4.50
CA LEU A 167 -0.84 2.72 4.71
C LEU A 167 0.24 3.76 4.97
N THR A 168 1.48 3.34 5.25
CA THR A 168 2.58 4.25 5.60
C THR A 168 3.34 4.76 4.37
N VAL A 169 3.07 4.21 3.19
CA VAL A 169 3.75 4.55 1.93
C VAL A 169 2.84 5.33 0.97
N ASP A 170 3.45 6.20 0.16
CA ASP A 170 2.76 7.02 -0.86
C ASP A 170 2.65 6.34 -2.22
N ASP A 171 3.42 5.29 -2.43
CA ASP A 171 3.52 4.59 -3.69
C ASP A 171 2.72 3.27 -3.67
N SER A 172 1.96 3.02 -4.75
CA SER A 172 1.10 1.84 -4.86
C SER A 172 1.88 0.55 -5.08
N HIS A 173 3.05 0.59 -5.73
CA HIS A 173 3.94 -0.57 -5.87
C HIS A 173 4.52 -0.95 -4.52
N ARG A 174 5.05 0.02 -3.77
CA ARG A 174 5.55 -0.23 -2.42
C ARG A 174 4.44 -0.70 -1.47
N ALA A 175 3.23 -0.19 -1.62
CA ALA A 175 2.09 -0.64 -0.83
C ALA A 175 1.72 -2.10 -1.13
N LEU A 176 1.84 -2.54 -2.39
CA LEU A 176 1.67 -3.94 -2.78
C LEU A 176 2.71 -4.83 -2.11
N GLU A 177 4.00 -4.45 -2.14
CA GLU A 177 5.07 -5.22 -1.48
C GLU A 177 4.85 -5.40 0.02
N LEU A 178 4.20 -4.43 0.66
CA LEU A 178 3.91 -4.40 2.10
C LEU A 178 2.52 -4.94 2.45
N TRP A 179 1.75 -5.41 1.45
CA TRP A 179 0.43 -5.99 1.65
C TRP A 179 0.54 -7.42 2.17
N HIS A 180 -0.14 -7.78 3.26
CA HIS A 180 0.11 -9.06 3.94
C HIS A 180 -1.12 -9.92 4.25
N GLY A 181 -2.29 -9.69 3.64
CA GLY A 181 -3.45 -10.55 3.96
C GLY A 181 -4.20 -11.03 2.73
N THR A 182 -3.55 -12.00 2.09
CA THR A 182 -4.06 -13.11 1.26
C THR A 182 -5.25 -12.79 0.31
N ASP A 183 -5.09 -12.75 -1.01
CA ASP A 183 -4.05 -13.33 -1.86
C ASP A 183 -3.31 -12.30 -2.71
N LEU A 184 -1.99 -12.22 -2.52
CA LEU A 184 -1.11 -11.20 -3.08
C LEU A 184 -0.79 -11.44 -4.56
N PHE A 185 -1.52 -12.34 -5.23
CA PHE A 185 -1.14 -13.10 -6.42
C PHE A 185 -0.60 -14.55 -6.19
N ALA A 186 -0.98 -15.31 -5.15
CA ALA A 186 -0.79 -16.78 -5.15
C ALA A 186 -1.64 -17.49 -6.23
N ALA A 187 -2.38 -16.72 -7.02
CA ALA A 187 -2.93 -17.09 -8.32
C ALA A 187 -2.29 -16.37 -9.53
N LEU A 188 -1.13 -15.70 -9.43
CA LEU A 188 -0.24 -15.46 -10.61
C LEU A 188 0.46 -16.77 -10.99
N GLU A 189 -0.27 -17.87 -11.05
CA GLU A 189 0.16 -19.10 -11.71
C GLU A 189 1.22 -19.95 -10.98
N GLN A 190 0.75 -21.07 -10.44
CA GLN A 190 1.45 -22.35 -10.52
C GLN A 190 1.33 -22.96 -11.95
N ARG A 191 1.25 -22.14 -13.01
CA ARG A 191 0.86 -22.49 -14.40
C ARG A 191 1.47 -21.53 -15.45
N GLY A 192 2.71 -21.75 -15.82
CA GLY A 192 3.28 -21.33 -17.10
C GLY A 192 4.46 -22.25 -17.37
N PRO A 193 4.50 -22.93 -18.53
CA PRO A 193 4.69 -24.39 -18.70
C PRO A 193 5.93 -25.00 -18.05
#